data_AF-A0A7X4C2N2-F1
#
_entry.id   AF-A0A7X4C2N2-F1
#
_cell.length_a   1.000
_cell.length_b   1.000
_cell.length_c   1.000
_cell.angle_alpha   90.00
_cell.angle_beta   90.00
_cell.angle_gamma   90.00
#
_symmetry.space_group_name_H-M   'P 1'
#
loop_
_entity.id
_entity.type
_entity.pdbx_description
1 polymer ?
#
loop_
_entity_poly.entity_id
_entity_poly.type
_entity_poly.pdbx_seq_one_letter_code
_entity_poly.pdbx_strand_id
1 'polypeptide(L)' 'LWFHEHGDRSWLVVTRDTLSHEILRVELAREVALARGRGR' A
#
# COMPACT_ATOMS: atom_id res chain seq x y z
N LEU A 1 0.77 -4.42 4.71
CA LEU A 1 -0.18 -3.29 4.82
C LEU A 1 0.31 -2.36 5.89
N TRP A 2 0.31 -1.06 5.63
CA TRP A 2 0.69 -0.02 6.58
C TRP A 2 -0.48 0.96 6.77
N PHE A 3 -0.70 1.42 7.99
CA PHE A 3 -1.72 2.42 8.30
C PHE A 3 -1.05 3.76 8.60
N HIS A 4 -1.49 4.83 7.92
CA HIS A 4 -0.92 6.16 8.07
C HIS A 4 -1.66 6.94 9.17
N GLU A 5 -1.34 6.61 10.42
CA GLU A 5 -2.08 7.05 11.59
C GLU A 5 -2.06 8.58 11.82
N HIS A 6 -0.88 9.21 11.70
CA HIS A 6 -0.68 10.64 11.96
C HIS A 6 -0.79 11.50 10.70
N GLY A 7 -1.84 11.30 9.91
CA GLY A 7 -2.05 12.04 8.68
C GLY A 7 -3.42 11.80 8.08
N ASP A 8 -3.45 11.32 6.84
CA ASP A 8 -4.68 11.08 6.09
C ASP A 8 -5.47 9.84 6.55
N ARG A 9 -4.96 9.06 7.51
CA ARG A 9 -5.59 7.84 8.04
C ARG A 9 -5.90 6.82 6.95
N SER A 10 -5.08 6.80 5.90
CA SER A 10 -5.23 5.86 4.78
C SER A 10 -4.46 4.56 5.02
N TRP A 11 -4.92 3.49 4.36
CA TRP A 11 -4.18 2.24 4.26
C TRP A 11 -3.31 2.20 3.02
N LEU A 12 -2.06 1.75 3.19
CA LEU A 12 -1.06 1.65 2.14
C LEU A 12 -0.64 0.19 1.92
N VAL A 13 -0.46 -0.15 0.64
CA VAL A 13 0.28 -1.34 0.22
C VAL A 13 1.72 -0.90 -0.01
N VAL A 14 2.65 -1.48 0.72
CA VAL A 14 4.08 -1.16 0.65
C VAL A 14 4.83 -2.39 0.18
N THR A 15 5.62 -2.25 -0.88
CA THR A 15 6.59 -3.25 -1.30
C THR A 15 7.96 -2.82 -0.78
N ARG A 16 8.56 -3.65 0.07
CA ARG A 16 9.87 -3.38 0.65
C ARG A 16 10.75 -4.62 0.55
N ASP A 17 12.05 -4.40 0.41
CA ASP A 17 13.04 -5.43 0.67
C ASP A 17 13.06 -5.70 2.18
N THR A 18 12.97 -6.98 2.57
CA THR A 18 12.88 -7.37 3.99
C THR A 18 14.24 -7.52 4.67
N LEU A 19 15.34 -7.53 3.91
CA LEU A 19 16.71 -7.62 4.41
C LEU A 19 17.31 -6.23 4.60
N SER A 20 17.18 -5.34 3.61
CA SER A 20 17.70 -3.96 3.65
C SER A 20 16.71 -2.95 4.23
N HIS A 21 15.42 -3.32 4.32
CA HIS A 21 14.31 -2.44 4.67
C HIS A 21 14.08 -1.30 3.66
N GLU A 22 14.63 -1.39 2.44
CA GLU A 22 14.39 -0.42 1.37
C GLU A 22 12.93 -0.47 0.89
N ILE A 23 12.29 0.70 0.73
CA ILE A 23 10.93 0.81 0.20
C ILE A 23 11.00 1.00 -1.32
N LEU A 24 10.51 0.01 -2.05
CA LEU A 24 10.57 -0.02 -3.51
C LEU A 24 9.31 0.58 -4.16
N ARG A 25 8.16 0.49 -3.50
CA ARG A 25 6.88 0.98 -4.01
C ARG A 25 5.87 1.21 -2.89
N VAL A 26 5.04 2.24 -3.05
CA VAL A 26 3.92 2.57 -2.15
C VAL A 26 2.68 2.89 -2.99
N GLU A 27 1.55 2.28 -2.63
CA GLU A 27 0.27 2.47 -3.30
C GLU A 27 -0.87 2.61 -2.29
N LEU A 28 -1.90 3.38 -2.65
CA LEU A 28 -3.13 3.44 -1.86
C LEU A 28 -3.85 2.10 -1.93
N ALA A 29 -4.15 1.50 -0.78
CA ALA A 29 -4.82 0.20 -0.72
C ALA A 29 -6.19 0.23 -1.40
N ARG A 30 -6.89 1.37 -1.36
CA ARG A 30 -8.17 1.59 -2.06
C ARG A 30 -8.01 1.44 -3.57
N GLU A 31 -6.98 2.03 -4.16
CA GLU A 31 -6.76 1.99 -5.60
C GLU A 31 -6.39 0.58 -6.05
N VAL A 32 -5.54 -0.10 -5.28
CA VAL A 32 -5.19 -1.52 -5.50
C VAL A 32 -6.45 -2.40 -5.45
N ALA A 33 -7.34 -2.18 -4.48
CA ALA A 33 -8.59 -2.93 -4.36
C ALA A 33 -9.53 -2.67 -5.56
N LEU A 34 -9.68 -1.41 -5.99
CA LEU A 34 -10.49 -1.05 -7.15
C LEU A 34 -9.93 -1.66 -8.45
N ALA A 35 -8.62 -1.59 -8.65
CA ALA A 35 -7.96 -2.17 -9.83
C ALA A 35 -8.13 -3.69 -9.89
N ARG A 36 -8.01 -4.38 -8.73
CA ARG A 36 -8.23 -5.84 -8.63
C ARG A 36 -9.71 -6.23 -8.77
N GLY A 37 -10.63 -5.37 -8.34
CA GLY A 37 -12.07 -5.60 -8.39
C GLY A 37 -12.71 -5.43 -9.78
N ARG A 38 -12.09 -4.65 -10.68
CA ARG A 38 -12.56 -4.43 -12.07
C ARG A 38 -12.38 -5.64 -13.02
N GLY A 39 -11.95 -6.79 -12.51
CA GLY A 39 -11.77 -8.03 -13.27
C GLY A 39 -12.76 -9.15 -12.91
N ARG A 40 -13.91 -8.83 -12.33
CA ARG A 40 -15.03 -9.77 -12.08
C ARG A 40 -16.30 -9.28 -12.72
#